data_AF-A0A9P8PI13-F1
#
_entry.id   AF-A0A9P8PI13-F1
#
_cell.length_a   1.000
_cell.length_b   1.000
_cell.length_c   1.000
_cell.angle_alpha   90.00
_cell.angle_beta   90.00
_cell.angle_gamma   90.00
#
_symmetry.space_group_name_H-M   'P 1'
#
loop_
_entity.id
_entity.type
_entity.pdbx_description
1 polymer ?
#
loop_
_entity_poly.entity_id
_entity_poly.type
_entity_poly.pdbx_seq_one_letter_code
_entity_poly.pdbx_strand_id
1 'polypeptide(L)' 'MCSGSALLFKIPRLVMGENVNFQGAEDWLQKNGVEVINLKNEKCEKLMAKFIEERPGDWYEDIGESEK' A
#
# COMPACT_ATOMS: atom_id res chain seq x y z
N MET A 1 0.97 4.91 7.73
CA MET A 1 0.45 4.30 8.98
C MET A 1 0.65 2.78 9.04
N CYS A 2 0.09 2.00 8.12
CA CYS A 2 -0.01 0.53 8.21
C CYS A 2 1.32 -0.22 8.39
N SER A 3 2.41 0.22 7.74
CA SER A 3 3.74 -0.38 7.92
C SER A 3 4.24 -0.30 9.37
N GLY A 4 3.98 0.80 10.06
CA GLY A 4 4.34 0.95 11.47
C GLY A 4 3.59 -0.03 12.36
N SER A 5 2.30 -0.26 12.06
CA SER A 5 1.49 -1.27 12.75
C SER A 5 2.04 -2.68 12.55
N ALA A 6 2.47 -3.02 11.33
CA ALA A 6 3.07 -4.32 11.06
C ALA A 6 4.35 -4.56 11.88
N LEU A 7 5.21 -3.55 12.02
CA LEU A 7 6.40 -3.63 12.88
C LEU A 7 6.05 -3.71 14.37
N LEU A 8 5.11 -2.88 14.83
CA LEU A 8 4.66 -2.85 16.21
C LEU A 8 4.18 -4.23 16.68
N PHE A 9 3.38 -4.89 15.85
CA PHE A 9 2.85 -6.23 16.13
C PHE A 9 3.80 -7.37 15.74
N LYS A 10 5.01 -7.06 15.27
CA LYS A 10 6.02 -8.04 14.87
C LYS A 10 5.50 -9.02 13.82
N ILE A 11 4.75 -8.51 12.85
CA ILE A 11 4.26 -9.32 11.72
C ILE A 11 5.47 -9.71 10.87
N PRO A 12 5.77 -11.02 10.72
CA PRO A 12 7.00 -11.45 10.06
C PRO A 12 6.91 -11.42 8.54
N ARG A 13 5.70 -11.53 7.97
CA ARG A 13 5.46 -11.57 6.54
C ARG A 13 4.25 -10.72 6.16
N LEU A 14 4.42 -9.92 5.11
CA LEU A 14 3.38 -9.07 4.54
C LEU A 14 3.25 -9.37 3.03
N VAL A 15 2.05 -9.75 2.61
CA VAL A 15 1.73 -10.08 1.21
C VAL A 15 0.76 -9.03 0.68
N MET A 16 1.16 -8.29 -0.34
CA MET A 16 0.37 -7.22 -0.96
C MET A 16 -0.16 -7.66 -2.31
N GLY A 17 -1.35 -7.15 -2.65
CA GLY A 17 -1.95 -7.35 -3.96
C GLY A 17 -1.11 -6.69 -5.06
N GLU A 18 -0.78 -5.42 -4.87
CA GLU A 18 -0.03 -4.59 -5.82
C GLU A 18 0.59 -3.37 -5.10
N ASN A 19 1.50 -2.67 -5.79
CA ASN A 19 2.09 -1.42 -5.31
C ASN A 19 2.33 -0.39 -6.43
N VAL A 20 1.67 -0.57 -7.58
CA VAL A 20 1.80 0.28 -8.77
C VAL A 20 1.03 1.58 -8.57
N ASN A 21 -0.19 1.50 -8.03
CA ASN A 21 -1.02 2.68 -7.79
C ASN A 21 -0.53 3.49 -6.58
N PHE A 22 0.04 2.81 -5.59
CA PHE A 22 0.57 3.42 -4.38
C PHE A 22 1.66 2.55 -3.76
N GLN A 23 2.81 3.16 -3.48
CA GLN A 23 3.91 2.49 -2.80
C GLN A 23 4.07 3.06 -1.39
N GLY A 24 3.84 2.19 -0.40
CA GLY A 24 4.03 2.51 1.01
C GLY A 24 5.50 2.40 1.46
N ALA A 25 5.71 2.25 2.77
CA ALA A 25 7.05 2.10 3.36
C ALA A 25 7.60 0.66 3.27
N GLU A 26 7.57 0.05 2.09
CA GLU A 26 8.00 -1.34 1.84
C GLU A 26 9.47 -1.57 2.18
N ASP A 27 10.36 -0.66 1.73
CA ASP A 27 11.79 -0.73 2.02
C ASP A 27 12.10 -0.69 3.52
N TRP A 28 11.31 0.09 4.28
CA TRP A 28 11.46 0.18 5.72
C TRP A 28 11.05 -1.11 6.42
N LEU A 29 9.97 -1.76 5.96
CA LEU A 29 9.56 -3.07 6.45
C LEU A 29 10.65 -4.12 6.20
N GLN A 30 11.19 -4.18 4.97
CA GLN A 30 12.25 -5.11 4.60
C GLN A 30 13.53 -4.90 5.40
N LYS A 31 13.95 -3.64 5.60
CA LYS A 31 15.11 -3.29 6.45
C LYS A 31 14.94 -3.72 7.91
N ASN A 32 13.71 -3.85 8.38
CA ASN A 32 13.39 -4.34 9.74
C ASN A 32 13.09 -5.85 9.77
N GLY A 33 13.45 -6.59 8.71
CA GLY A 33 13.37 -8.05 8.67
C GLY A 33 11.98 -8.61 8.37
N VAL A 34 11.04 -7.79 7.92
CA VAL A 34 9.73 -8.28 7.42
C VAL A 34 9.89 -8.79 5.99
N GLU A 35 9.44 -10.01 5.73
CA GLU A 35 9.34 -10.52 4.37
C GLU A 35 8.16 -9.82 3.65
N VAL A 36 8.46 -9.01 2.64
CA VAL A 36 7.45 -8.28 1.86
C VAL A 36 7.35 -8.90 0.47
N ILE A 37 6.15 -9.37 0.11
CA ILE A 37 5.86 -10.01 -1.17
C ILE A 37 4.81 -9.17 -1.91
N ASN A 38 5.15 -8.69 -3.10
CA ASN A 38 4.21 -8.06 -4.02
C ASN A 38 3.76 -9.08 -5.08
N LEU A 39 2.47 -9.41 -5.08
CA LEU A 39 1.89 -10.39 -6.01
C LEU A 39 1.70 -9.85 -7.44
N LYS A 40 1.77 -8.53 -7.64
CA LYS A 40 1.47 -7.87 -8.94
C LYS A 40 0.14 -8.33 -9.51
N ASN A 41 -0.88 -8.34 -8.65
CA ASN A 41 -2.19 -8.85 -8.98
C ASN A 41 -2.94 -7.84 -9.85
N GLU A 42 -3.09 -8.14 -11.13
CA GLU A 42 -3.77 -7.26 -12.09
C GLU A 42 -5.20 -6.87 -11.67
N LYS A 43 -5.92 -7.72 -10.92
CA LYS A 43 -7.28 -7.38 -10.48
C LYS A 43 -7.24 -6.29 -9.41
N CYS A 44 -6.28 -6.36 -8.49
CA CYS A 44 -6.05 -5.30 -7.50
C CYS A 44 -5.61 -4.00 -8.19
N GLU A 45 -4.68 -4.09 -9.14
CA GLU A 45 -4.18 -2.91 -9.86
C GLU A 45 -5.30 -2.19 -10.61
N LYS A 46 -6.09 -2.93 -11.40
CA LYS A 46 -7.22 -2.37 -12.18
C LYS A 46 -8.32 -1.81 -11.28
N LEU A 47 -8.61 -2.46 -10.16
CA LEU A 47 -9.62 -2.01 -9.22
C LEU A 47 -9.21 -0.68 -8.56
N MET A 48 -7.97 -0.61 -8.06
CA MET A 48 -7.46 0.59 -7.40
C MET A 48 -7.29 1.74 -8.40
N ALA A 49 -6.74 1.48 -9.59
CA ALA A 49 -6.61 2.49 -10.64
C ALA A 49 -7.97 3.13 -11.00
N LYS A 50 -9.01 2.29 -11.18
CA LYS A 50 -10.36 2.76 -11.48
C LYS A 50 -10.93 3.62 -10.35
N PHE A 51 -10.77 3.21 -9.09
CA PHE A 51 -11.25 3.98 -7.95
C PHE A 51 -10.59 5.35 -7.85
N ILE A 52 -9.26 5.42 -8.03
CA ILE A 52 -8.49 6.66 -7.98
C ILE A 52 -8.89 7.60 -9.12
N GLU A 53 -9.16 7.06 -10.31
CA GLU A 53 -9.65 7.85 -11.45
C GLU A 53 -11.07 8.39 -11.23
N GLU A 54 -11.99 7.55 -10.73
CA GLU A 54 -13.39 7.93 -10.55
C GLU A 54 -13.62 8.80 -9.30
N ARG A 55 -12.81 8.65 -8.25
CA ARG A 55 -12.98 9.31 -6.94
C ARG A 55 -11.64 9.80 -6.37
N PRO A 56 -10.93 10.71 -7.06
CA PRO A 56 -9.60 11.15 -6.63
C PRO A 56 -9.61 11.86 -5.26
N GLY A 57 -10.63 12.68 -4.97
CA GLY A 57 -10.73 13.38 -3.68
C GLY A 57 -10.79 12.43 -2.49
N ASP A 58 -11.61 11.38 -2.60
CA ASP A 58 -11.73 10.34 -1.55
C ASP A 58 -10.41 9.56 -1.39
N TRP A 59 -9.69 9.31 -2.48
CA TRP A 59 -8.37 8.66 -2.41
C TRP A 59 -7.33 9.54 -1.71
N TYR A 60 -7.25 10.83 -2.07
CA TYR A 60 -6.30 11.75 -1.45
C TYR A 60 -6.60 11.97 0.03
N GLU A 61 -7.88 12.03 0.40
CA GLU A 61 -8.31 12.04 1.80
C GLU A 61 -7.78 10.80 2.57
N ASP A 62 -7.90 9.59 2.00
CA ASP A 62 -7.46 8.33 2.65
C ASP A 62 -5.96 8.31 2.97
N ILE A 63 -5.15 8.87 2.07
CA ILE A 63 -3.69 8.99 2.27
C ILE A 63 -3.28 10.29 2.98
N GLY A 64 -4.24 11.12 3.38
CA GLY A 64 -4.01 12.38 4.10
C GLY A 64 -3.35 13.47 3.26
N GLU A 65 -3.52 13.44 1.94
CA GLU A 65 -3.08 14.47 1.01
C GLU A 65 -4.23 15.42 0.67
N SER A 66 -3.92 16.70 0.55
CA SER A 66 -4.95 17.75 0.41
C SER A 66 -5.37 18.06 -1.02
N GLU A 67 -4.71 17.48 -2.03
CA GLU A 67 -5.05 17.40 -3.47
C GLU A 67 -3.76 17.19 -4.29
N LYS A 68 -3.89 16.73 -5.55
CA LYS A 68 -2.77 16.54 -6.49
C LYS A 68 -2.34 17.85 -7.16
#